data_AF-K1LCS5-F1
#
_entry.id   AF-K1LCS5-F1
#
_cell.length_a   1.000
_cell.length_b   1.000
_cell.length_c   1.000
_cell.angle_alpha   90.00
_cell.angle_beta   90.00
_cell.angle_gamma   90.00
#
_symmetry.space_group_name_H-M   'P 1'
#
loop_
_entity.id
_entity.type
_entity.pdbx_description
1 polymer ?
#
loop_
_entity_poly.entity_id
_entity_poly.type
_entity_poly.pdbx_seq_one_letter_code
_entity_poly.pdbx_strand_id
1 'polypeptide(L)'
;MILDQAIKKWFITKKGRDSNAKSLAKSISWRVVGTLDTMVISFFVTGQLLMAVSIGSIEVVTKIALYYLHERAWETATKPKKNELEEEFA
;
A
#
# COMPACT_ATOMS: atom_id res chain seq x y z
N MET A 1 -21.01 27.11 9.68
CA MET A 1 -20.05 28.09 10.25
C MET A 1 -19.58 27.80 11.68
N ILE A 2 -20.42 27.46 12.67
CA ILE A 2 -19.93 27.01 14.00
C ILE A 2 -19.66 25.50 14.02
N LEU A 3 -20.53 24.72 13.35
CA LEU A 3 -20.41 23.27 13.26
C LEU A 3 -19.16 22.84 12.47
N ASP A 4 -18.81 23.58 11.41
CA ASP A 4 -17.58 23.39 10.62
C ASP A 4 -16.30 23.49 11.45
N GLN A 5 -16.25 24.40 12.44
CA GLN A 5 -15.06 24.56 13.29
C GLN A 5 -14.87 23.38 14.26
N ALA A 6 -15.98 22.88 14.84
CA ALA A 6 -15.92 21.73 15.75
C ALA A 6 -15.50 20.45 15.00
N ILE A 7 -16.03 20.25 13.79
CA ILE A 7 -15.66 19.12 12.91
C ILE A 7 -14.21 19.23 12.46
N LYS A 8 -13.75 20.42 12.01
CA LYS A 8 -12.34 20.63 11.65
C LYS A 8 -11.39 20.36 12.82
N LYS A 9 -11.73 20.77 14.03
CA LYS A 9 -10.86 20.58 15.21
C LYS A 9 -10.66 19.11 15.57
N TRP A 10 -11.64 18.26 15.26
CA TRP A 10 -11.57 16.82 15.50
C TRP A 10 -10.77 16.09 14.41
N PHE A 11 -10.90 16.51 13.14
CA PHE A 11 -10.20 15.92 11.99
C PHE A 11 -8.82 16.52 11.66
N ILE A 12 -8.49 17.71 12.18
CA ILE A 12 -7.13 18.27 12.12
C ILE A 12 -6.35 17.71 13.32
N THR A 13 -6.20 16.39 13.34
CA THR A 13 -5.25 15.74 14.24
C THR A 13 -3.87 15.94 13.63
N LYS A 14 -3.00 16.68 14.35
CA LYS A 14 -1.56 16.91 14.11
C LYS A 14 -1.04 16.50 12.72
N LYS A 15 -0.65 17.50 11.91
CA LYS A 15 0.32 17.34 10.83
C LYS A 15 1.69 16.99 11.42
N GLY A 16 1.80 15.81 12.05
CA GLY A 16 3.08 15.20 12.39
C GLY A 16 3.65 14.67 11.09
N ARG A 17 4.86 15.12 10.73
CA ARG A 17 5.68 14.48 9.69
C ARG A 17 5.54 12.97 9.86
N ASP A 18 4.91 12.29 8.90
CA ASP A 18 4.86 10.83 8.93
C ASP A 18 6.31 10.38 8.82
N SER A 19 6.86 9.87 9.92
CA SER A 19 8.21 9.31 9.90
C SER A 19 8.18 8.07 9.00
N ASN A 20 9.30 7.80 8.30
CA ASN A 20 9.41 6.61 7.46
C ASN A 20 9.02 5.33 8.23
N ALA A 21 9.33 5.26 9.53
CA ALA A 21 8.91 4.18 10.41
C ALA A 21 7.39 4.07 10.58
N LYS A 22 6.67 5.20 10.73
CA LYS A 22 5.20 5.20 10.84
C LYS A 22 4.54 4.81 9.52
N SER A 23 5.10 5.21 8.38
CA SER A 23 4.62 4.79 7.05
C SER A 23 4.85 3.29 6.81
N LEU A 24 6.02 2.76 7.19
CA LEU A 24 6.29 1.32 7.14
C LEU A 24 5.35 0.52 8.06
N ALA A 25 5.13 0.98 9.29
CA ALA A 25 4.21 0.33 10.22
C ALA A 25 2.76 0.33 9.68
N LYS A 26 2.31 1.43 9.07
CA LYS A 26 1.00 1.48 8.39
C LYS A 26 0.92 0.50 7.23
N SER A 27 1.95 0.41 6.39
CA SER A 27 1.93 -0.49 5.22
C SER A 27 1.88 -1.96 5.64
N ILE A 28 2.63 -2.34 6.67
CA ILE A 28 2.60 -3.70 7.24
C ILE A 28 1.23 -3.97 7.83
N SER A 29 0.69 -3.05 8.64
CA SER A 29 -0.64 -3.19 9.24
C SER A 29 -1.72 -3.40 8.18
N TRP A 30 -1.70 -2.61 7.11
CA TRP A 30 -2.67 -2.73 6.02
C TRP A 30 -2.54 -4.07 5.27
N ARG A 31 -1.32 -4.57 5.08
CA ARG A 31 -1.09 -5.87 4.45
C ARG A 31 -1.60 -7.03 5.31
N VAL A 32 -1.37 -7.00 6.62
CA VAL A 32 -1.88 -8.01 7.55
C VAL A 32 -3.41 -8.04 7.53
N VAL A 33 -4.06 -6.89 7.60
CA VAL A 33 -5.53 -6.79 7.54
C VAL A 33 -6.07 -7.36 6.22
N GLY A 34 -5.46 -7.00 5.09
CA GLY A 34 -5.88 -7.51 3.78
C GLY A 34 -5.75 -9.03 3.65
N THR A 35 -4.64 -9.61 4.13
CA THR A 35 -4.45 -11.06 4.07
C THR A 35 -5.41 -11.81 5.00
N LEU A 36 -5.69 -11.26 6.18
CA LEU A 36 -6.68 -11.83 7.09
C LEU A 36 -8.08 -11.77 6.50
N ASP A 37 -8.45 -10.66 5.85
CA ASP A 37 -9.73 -10.52 5.15
C ASP A 37 -9.90 -11.60 4.07
N THR A 38 -8.88 -11.77 3.20
CA THR A 38 -8.87 -12.83 2.19
C THR A 38 -9.04 -14.22 2.80
N MET A 39 -8.31 -14.52 3.89
CA MET A 39 -8.41 -15.83 4.57
C MET A 39 -9.79 -16.05 5.17
N VAL A 40 -10.38 -15.03 5.81
CA VAL A 40 -11.71 -15.10 6.42
C VAL A 40 -12.78 -15.33 5.34
N ILE A 41 -12.75 -14.54 4.26
CA ILE A 41 -13.68 -14.71 3.13
C ILE A 41 -13.53 -16.10 2.52
N SER A 42 -12.30 -16.52 2.26
CA SER A 42 -12.01 -17.85 1.70
C SER A 42 -12.52 -18.98 2.61
N PHE A 43 -12.37 -18.82 3.93
CA PHE A 43 -12.89 -19.79 4.90
C PHE A 43 -14.42 -19.82 4.89
N PHE A 44 -15.10 -18.68 4.87
CA PHE A 44 -16.57 -18.65 4.79
C PHE A 44 -17.10 -19.27 3.50
N VAL A 45 -16.41 -19.08 2.38
CA VAL A 45 -16.83 -19.63 1.08
C VAL A 45 -16.57 -21.14 1.00
N THR A 46 -15.42 -21.61 1.48
CA THR A 46 -14.98 -23.00 1.29
C THR A 46 -15.33 -23.91 2.47
N GLY A 47 -15.53 -23.35 3.67
CA GLY A 47 -15.67 -24.07 4.93
C GLY A 47 -14.39 -24.79 5.38
N GLN A 48 -13.26 -24.62 4.69
CA GLN A 48 -12.03 -25.38 4.90
C GLN A 48 -10.85 -24.47 5.26
N LEU A 49 -10.33 -24.62 6.47
CA LEU A 49 -9.24 -23.78 6.98
C LEU A 49 -7.94 -23.95 6.17
N LEU A 50 -7.61 -25.19 5.77
CA LEU A 50 -6.44 -25.47 4.94
C LEU A 50 -6.50 -24.70 3.62
N MET A 51 -7.65 -24.68 2.97
CA MET A 51 -7.83 -23.97 1.70
C MET A 51 -7.74 -22.45 1.87
N ALA A 52 -8.32 -21.89 2.94
CA ALA A 52 -8.20 -20.47 3.26
C ALA A 52 -6.75 -20.04 3.50
N VAL A 53 -5.98 -20.84 4.24
CA VAL A 53 -4.55 -20.57 4.47
C VAL A 53 -3.74 -20.70 3.17
N SER A 54 -4.02 -21.69 2.33
CA SER A 54 -3.41 -21.80 1.00
C SER A 54 -3.69 -20.58 0.12
N ILE A 55 -4.92 -20.07 0.10
CA ILE A 55 -5.27 -18.88 -0.67
C ILE A 55 -4.54 -17.65 -0.13
N GLY A 56 -4.56 -17.42 1.18
CA GLY A 56 -3.88 -16.27 1.78
C GLY A 56 -2.36 -16.29 1.60
N SER A 57 -1.73 -17.48 1.64
CA SER A 57 -0.28 -17.61 1.38
C SER A 57 0.08 -17.33 -0.08
N ILE A 58 -0.72 -17.80 -1.03
CA ILE A 58 -0.55 -17.47 -2.45
C ILE A 58 -0.75 -15.96 -2.67
N GLU A 59 -1.78 -15.35 -2.07
CA GLU A 59 -2.04 -13.90 -2.19
C GLU A 59 -0.82 -13.07 -1.82
N VAL A 60 -0.17 -13.38 -0.69
CA VAL A 60 1.03 -12.67 -0.22
C VAL A 60 2.17 -12.79 -1.24
N VAL A 61 2.47 -14.00 -1.71
CA VAL A 61 3.55 -14.24 -2.68
C VAL A 61 3.27 -13.51 -3.99
N THR A 62 2.06 -13.62 -4.52
CA THR A 62 1.65 -12.94 -5.77
C THR A 62 1.73 -11.43 -5.62
N LYS A 63 1.31 -10.84 -4.48
CA LYS A 63 1.43 -9.40 -4.24
C LYS A 63 2.87 -8.92 -4.22
N ILE A 64 3.78 -9.67 -3.60
CA ILE A 64 5.21 -9.32 -3.57
C ILE A 64 5.75 -9.32 -5.00
N ALA A 65 5.46 -10.36 -5.79
CA ALA A 65 5.89 -10.46 -7.18
C ALA A 65 5.33 -9.31 -8.03
N LEU A 66 4.03 -9.03 -7.95
CA LEU A 66 3.38 -7.95 -8.69
C LEU A 66 3.92 -6.57 -8.27
N TYR A 67 4.13 -6.33 -6.97
CA TYR A 67 4.69 -5.08 -6.49
C TYR A 67 6.09 -4.84 -7.04
N TYR A 68 6.96 -5.86 -6.98
CA TYR A 68 8.32 -5.75 -7.53
C TYR A 68 8.32 -5.45 -9.03
N LEU A 69 7.49 -6.17 -9.81
CA LEU A 69 7.36 -5.93 -11.24
C LEU A 69 6.78 -4.54 -11.54
N HIS A 70 5.80 -4.09 -10.76
CA HIS A 70 5.23 -2.75 -10.88
C HIS A 70 6.29 -1.67 -10.64
N GLU A 71 7.08 -1.78 -9.56
CA GLU A 71 8.16 -0.85 -9.26
C GLU A 71 9.19 -0.80 -10.39
N ARG A 72 9.58 -1.96 -10.94
CA ARG A 72 10.55 -2.03 -12.04
C ARG A 72 10.02 -1.44 -13.34
N ALA A 73 8.74 -1.68 -13.65
CA ALA A 73 8.06 -1.08 -14.79
C ALA A 73 7.98 0.45 -14.62
N TRP A 74 7.64 0.91 -13.42
CA TRP A 74 7.55 2.34 -13.08
C TRP A 74 8.90 3.03 -13.17
N GLU A 75 9.97 2.45 -12.62
CA GLU A 75 11.34 2.96 -12.77
C GLU A 75 11.75 3.08 -14.24
N THR A 76 11.34 2.13 -15.08
CA THR A 76 11.67 2.17 -16.50
C THR A 76 10.87 3.26 -17.24
N ALA A 77 9.60 3.41 -16.92
CA ALA A 77 8.72 4.42 -17.52
C ALA A 77 9.05 5.86 -17.10
N THR A 78 9.54 6.06 -15.88
CA THR A 78 9.72 7.40 -15.29
C THR A 78 11.16 7.90 -15.37
N LYS A 79 12.09 7.14 -15.96
CA LYS A 79 13.46 7.58 -16.18
C LYS A 79 13.47 8.84 -17.05
N PRO A 80 13.93 10.00 -16.54
CA PRO A 80 14.11 11.18 -17.38
C PRO A 80 15.13 10.82 -18.45
N LYS A 81 14.82 11.21 -19.69
CA LYS A 81 15.68 10.96 -20.84
C LYS A 81 16.95 11.78 -20.62
N LYS A 82 18.09 11.10 -20.46
CA LYS A 82 19.38 11.72 -20.12
C LYS A 82 19.79 12.86 -21.08
N ASN A 83 19.27 12.84 -22.30
CA ASN A 83 19.58 13.81 -23.36
C ASN A 83 18.92 15.18 -23.18
N GLU A 84 17.81 15.30 -22.43
CA GLU A 84 17.14 16.60 -22.23
C GLU A 84 17.83 17.45 -21.15
N LEU A 85 18.52 16.81 -20.20
CA LEU A 85 19.26 17.52 -19.15
C LEU A 85 20.58 18.10 -19.68
N GLU A 86 21.23 17.47 -20.66
CA GLU A 86 22.45 18.02 -21.25
C GLU A 86 22.17 19.22 -22.17
N GLU A 87 20.99 19.31 -22.79
CA GLU A 87 20.59 20.47 -23.60
C GLU A 87 20.03 21.65 -22.78
N GLU A 88 19.45 21.41 -21.59
CA GLU A 88 18.95 22.48 -20.71
C GLU A 88 20.08 23.17 -19.91
N PHE A 89 21.22 22.48 -19.71
CA PHE A 89 22.38 22.97 -18.96
C PHE A 89 23.64 23.22 -19.82
N ALA A 90 23.56 23.09 -21.15
CA ALA A 90 24.60 23.49 -22.12
C ALA A 90 24.24 24.81 -22.82
#